data_AF-S7VKT8-F1
#
_entry.id   AF-S7VKT8-F1
#
_cell.length_a   1.000
_cell.length_b   1.000
_cell.length_c   1.000
_cell.angle_alpha   90.00
_cell.angle_beta   90.00
_cell.angle_gamma   90.00
#
_symmetry.space_group_name_H-M   'P 1'
#
loop_
_entity.id
_entity.type
_entity.pdbx_description
1 polymer ?
#
loop_
_entity_poly.entity_id
_entity_poly.type
_entity_poly.pdbx_seq_one_letter_code
_entity_poly.pdbx_strand_id
1 'polypeptide(L)'
;MRSDKIGIFQLKLIAFESMTNNRKSTGSSFGGGNPPKKQSLLAVAKKGLLILILLSMNMVALYAQHQRPPFLAEKYDHWADSVLSTLTPEQRIAQLIMIPAYSNKDKVHVDSIAGLVEKYGVGGIIFFQGGPVRQAHMINQFQQLSKVPLMVSLDGEWGLKMRLDSTVRYPYQMALGGLNDESLIYDMGAEVARQAKRAGITVNFAPVVDVNNNANNPVIGFRSFGEEKKM
;
A
#
# COMPACT_ATOMS: atom_id res chain seq x y z
N MET A 1 12.83 0.36 -14.48
CA MET A 1 14.19 0.55 -13.92
C MET A 1 14.55 2.03 -13.94
N ARG A 2 14.19 2.76 -12.89
CA ARG A 2 14.86 4.02 -12.56
C ARG A 2 15.34 3.88 -11.14
N SER A 3 16.65 3.71 -11.06
CA SER A 3 17.45 3.49 -9.87
C SER A 3 17.35 4.66 -8.91
N ASP A 4 17.10 4.32 -7.65
CA ASP A 4 17.78 4.81 -6.47
C ASP A 4 18.98 5.72 -6.74
N LYS A 5 18.94 6.93 -6.17
CA LYS A 5 20.09 7.70 -5.64
C LYS A 5 19.62 9.07 -5.11
N ILE A 6 18.88 9.06 -4.01
CA ILE A 6 18.65 10.28 -3.19
C ILE A 6 19.62 10.36 -2.00
N GLY A 7 20.49 9.36 -1.81
CA GLY A 7 21.37 9.28 -0.64
C GLY A 7 22.84 9.65 -0.83
N ILE A 8 23.26 10.64 -1.64
CA ILE A 8 24.72 10.96 -1.79
C ILE A 8 25.10 12.46 -1.82
N PHE A 9 24.19 13.43 -1.86
CA PHE A 9 24.59 14.85 -1.96
C PHE A 9 24.61 15.65 -0.65
N GLN A 10 24.45 15.00 0.51
CA GLN A 10 24.69 15.59 1.84
C GLN A 10 26.13 15.39 2.35
N LEU A 11 26.97 14.57 1.68
CA LEU A 11 28.36 14.35 2.11
C LEU A 11 29.41 15.22 1.39
N LYS A 12 29.02 16.06 0.42
CA LYS A 12 29.98 16.89 -0.35
C LYS A 12 30.28 18.26 0.25
N LEU A 13 29.59 18.68 1.31
CA LEU A 13 29.79 20.01 1.90
C LEU A 13 30.83 20.03 3.03
N ILE A 14 31.18 18.88 3.61
CA ILE A 14 32.13 18.80 4.75
C ILE A 14 33.58 18.62 4.27
N ALA A 15 33.81 18.13 3.04
CA ALA A 15 35.15 17.90 2.52
C ALA A 15 35.81 19.11 1.83
N PHE A 16 35.08 20.21 1.58
CA PHE A 16 35.61 21.35 0.82
C PHE A 16 36.26 22.45 1.69
N GLU A 17 36.02 22.46 3.02
CA GLU A 17 36.67 23.41 3.94
C GLU A 17 38.06 22.93 4.44
N SER A 18 38.41 21.65 4.26
CA SER A 18 39.69 21.11 4.74
C SER A 18 40.87 21.28 3.75
N MET A 19 40.64 21.79 2.53
CA MET A 19 41.62 21.71 1.44
C MET A 19 42.16 23.05 0.91
N THR A 20 41.81 24.19 1.54
CA THR A 20 42.27 25.52 1.09
C THR A 20 43.30 26.19 2.01
N ASN A 21 43.73 25.55 3.11
CA ASN A 21 44.56 26.20 4.13
C ASN A 21 46.06 25.83 4.12
N ASN A 22 46.59 25.31 3.02
CA ASN A 22 48.02 25.00 2.96
C ASN A 22 48.69 25.51 1.69
N ARG A 23 49.05 26.80 1.67
CA ARG A 23 50.17 27.36 0.88
C ARG A 23 50.55 28.78 1.31
N LYS A 24 51.87 28.98 1.42
CA LYS A 24 52.69 30.20 1.68
C LYS A 24 52.97 30.49 3.16
N SER A 25 54.19 30.80 3.59
CA SER A 25 55.55 30.69 3.04
C SER A 25 56.51 31.03 4.20
N THR A 26 57.73 30.51 4.15
CA THR A 26 58.89 31.02 4.89
C THR A 26 59.06 32.54 4.70
N GLY A 27 59.32 33.29 5.79
CA GLY A 27 59.70 34.70 5.71
C GLY A 27 59.37 35.50 6.98
N SER A 28 60.41 35.87 7.71
CA SER A 28 60.44 36.67 8.94
C SER A 28 59.83 38.08 8.80
N SER A 29 59.00 38.50 9.77
CA SER A 29 58.81 39.91 10.13
C SER A 29 58.11 40.03 11.50
N PHE A 30 58.65 40.91 12.33
CA PHE A 30 58.20 41.25 13.69
C PHE A 30 56.77 41.84 13.72
N GLY A 31 56.03 41.57 14.82
CA GLY A 31 55.05 42.53 15.35
C GLY A 31 53.66 41.98 15.67
N GLY A 32 53.28 42.09 16.96
CA GLY A 32 51.90 42.33 17.40
C GLY A 32 51.00 41.10 17.59
N GLY A 33 50.85 40.65 18.83
CA GLY A 33 49.76 39.76 19.22
C GLY A 33 48.41 40.47 19.09
N ASN A 34 47.53 39.95 18.24
CA ASN A 34 46.11 40.36 18.20
C ASN A 34 45.29 39.48 19.16
N PRO A 35 44.42 40.03 20.00
CA PRO A 35 43.57 39.24 20.90
C PRO A 35 42.49 38.49 20.10
N PRO A 36 41.94 37.38 20.64
CA PRO A 36 40.93 36.59 19.95
C PRO A 36 39.71 37.45 19.61
N LYS A 37 39.28 37.42 18.34
CA LYS A 37 38.08 38.12 17.86
C LYS A 37 36.88 37.64 18.70
N LYS A 38 36.37 38.51 19.58
CA LYS A 38 35.07 38.32 20.24
C LYS A 38 34.01 38.12 19.14
N GLN A 39 33.47 36.90 19.01
CA GLN A 39 32.28 36.71 18.18
C GLN A 39 31.21 37.66 18.70
N SER A 40 30.58 38.44 17.81
CA SER A 40 29.55 39.37 18.24
C SER A 40 28.40 38.59 18.89
N LEU A 41 27.87 39.10 19.99
CA LEU A 41 26.70 38.52 20.68
C LEU A 41 25.54 38.23 19.71
N LEU A 42 25.40 39.05 18.66
CA LEU A 42 24.45 38.87 17.58
C LEU A 42 24.67 37.58 16.77
N ALA A 43 25.91 37.16 16.52
CA ALA A 43 26.21 35.93 15.80
C ALA A 43 25.89 34.68 16.64
N VAL A 44 26.14 34.73 17.95
CA VAL A 44 25.79 33.66 18.89
C VAL A 44 24.27 33.55 19.04
N ALA A 45 23.58 34.69 19.17
CA ALA A 45 22.12 34.73 19.24
C ALA A 45 21.45 34.18 17.97
N LYS A 46 21.97 34.52 16.78
CA LYS A 46 21.45 33.99 15.50
C LYS A 46 21.64 32.47 15.37
N LYS A 47 22.78 31.93 15.80
CA LYS A 47 23.00 30.47 15.82
C LYS A 47 22.07 29.76 16.80
N GLY A 48 21.87 30.33 17.99
CA GLY A 48 20.92 29.79 18.98
C GLY A 48 19.47 29.77 18.47
N LEU A 49 19.05 30.86 17.80
CA LEU A 49 17.72 30.94 17.18
C LEU A 49 17.55 29.90 16.06
N LEU A 50 18.57 29.68 15.23
CA LEU A 50 18.51 28.68 14.16
C LEU A 50 18.39 27.26 14.71
N ILE A 51 19.10 26.95 15.80
CA ILE A 51 19.02 25.66 16.50
C ILE A 51 17.63 25.46 17.12
N LEU A 52 17.06 26.49 17.74
CA LEU A 52 15.70 26.46 18.29
C LEU A 52 14.64 26.22 17.20
N ILE A 53 14.78 26.87 16.04
CA ILE A 53 13.89 26.65 14.90
C ILE A 53 14.01 25.20 14.41
N LEU A 54 15.23 24.68 14.23
CA LEU A 54 15.45 23.29 13.81
C LEU A 54 14.90 22.27 14.82
N LEU A 55 15.05 22.51 16.12
CA LEU A 55 14.46 21.67 17.18
C LEU A 55 12.94 21.74 17.17
N SER A 56 12.35 22.93 16.99
CA SER A 56 10.90 23.09 16.92
C SER A 56 10.28 22.42 15.69
N MET A 57 10.97 22.40 14.55
CA MET A 57 10.50 21.71 13.33
C MET A 57 10.50 20.18 13.48
N ASN A 58 11.36 19.61 14.33
CA ASN A 58 11.36 18.16 14.59
C ASN A 58 10.18 17.71 15.48
N MET A 59 9.65 18.57 16.35
CA MET A 59 8.51 18.24 17.20
C MET A 59 7.19 18.16 16.43
N VAL A 60 7.05 18.88 15.31
CA VAL A 60 5.85 18.85 14.47
C VAL A 60 5.74 17.56 13.65
N ALA A 61 6.87 16.92 13.32
CA ALA A 61 6.91 15.69 12.54
C ALA A 61 6.37 14.44 13.29
N LEU A 62 6.24 14.49 14.62
CA LEU A 62 5.79 13.36 15.44
C LEU A 62 4.26 13.23 15.55
N TYR A 63 3.48 14.28 15.25
CA TYR A 63 2.03 14.25 15.40
C TYR A 63 1.28 13.56 14.24
N ALA A 64 1.90 13.46 13.06
CA ALA A 64 1.25 12.89 11.87
C ALA A 64 1.05 11.36 11.95
N GLN A 65 1.78 10.66 12.82
CA GLN A 65 1.72 9.20 12.94
C GLN A 65 0.75 8.70 14.03
N HIS A 66 0.09 9.58 14.79
CA HIS A 66 -0.72 9.19 15.94
C HIS A 66 -2.20 8.93 15.62
N GLN A 67 -2.69 9.36 14.45
CA GLN A 67 -4.07 9.08 14.07
C GLN A 67 -4.13 7.69 13.41
N ARG A 68 -4.55 6.70 14.20
CA ARG A 68 -4.94 5.40 13.63
C ARG A 68 -6.02 5.65 12.58
N PRO A 69 -5.94 4.99 11.41
CA PRO A 69 -6.98 5.13 10.41
C PRO A 69 -8.33 4.73 11.00
N PRO A 70 -9.45 5.36 10.58
CA PRO A 70 -10.78 5.14 11.18
C PRO A 70 -11.24 3.68 11.23
N PHE A 71 -10.73 2.84 10.32
CA PHE A 71 -11.04 1.41 10.27
C PHE A 71 -10.31 0.55 11.32
N LEU A 72 -9.29 1.09 11.99
CA LEU A 72 -8.60 0.49 13.14
C LEU A 72 -9.13 1.06 14.48
N ALA A 73 -10.35 1.59 14.49
CA ALA A 73 -11.02 1.90 15.74
C ALA A 73 -11.21 0.61 16.56
N GLU A 74 -11.05 0.71 17.90
CA GLU A 74 -10.91 -0.39 18.87
C GLU A 74 -11.91 -1.55 18.78
N LYS A 75 -13.02 -1.37 18.05
CA LYS A 75 -14.13 -2.32 17.92
C LYS A 75 -13.71 -3.71 17.42
N TYR A 76 -12.64 -3.82 16.63
CA TYR A 76 -12.18 -5.09 16.05
C TYR A 76 -10.89 -5.64 16.68
N ASP A 77 -10.19 -4.83 17.48
CA ASP A 77 -8.88 -5.19 18.04
C ASP A 77 -9.01 -6.43 18.95
N HIS A 78 -10.01 -6.47 19.82
CA HIS A 78 -10.14 -7.55 20.81
C HIS A 78 -10.41 -8.94 20.18
N TRP A 79 -11.22 -9.01 19.13
CA TRP A 79 -11.47 -10.29 18.45
C TRP A 79 -10.24 -10.75 17.66
N ALA A 80 -9.61 -9.84 16.92
CA ALA A 80 -8.43 -10.16 16.13
C ALA A 80 -7.28 -10.63 17.02
N ASP A 81 -7.01 -9.92 18.12
CA ASP A 81 -6.00 -10.30 19.12
C ASP A 81 -6.33 -11.64 19.78
N SER A 82 -7.61 -11.85 20.13
CA SER A 82 -8.07 -13.12 20.69
C SER A 82 -7.82 -14.29 19.74
N VAL A 83 -8.18 -14.16 18.46
CA VAL A 83 -7.93 -15.21 17.45
C VAL A 83 -6.42 -15.42 17.29
N LEU A 84 -5.65 -14.35 17.10
CA LEU A 84 -4.20 -14.41 16.88
C LEU A 84 -3.46 -15.11 18.03
N SER A 85 -3.92 -14.90 19.27
CA SER A 85 -3.36 -15.54 20.46
C SER A 85 -3.50 -17.07 20.45
N THR A 86 -4.49 -17.62 19.75
CA THR A 86 -4.74 -19.08 19.65
C THR A 86 -3.90 -19.77 18.57
N LEU A 87 -3.29 -19.00 17.65
CA LEU A 87 -2.59 -19.54 16.49
C LEU A 87 -1.12 -19.85 16.80
N THR A 88 -0.63 -20.99 16.30
CA THR A 88 0.81 -21.29 16.30
C THR A 88 1.56 -20.35 15.34
N PRO A 89 2.90 -20.22 15.46
CA PRO A 89 3.69 -19.43 14.51
C PRO A 89 3.46 -19.81 13.04
N GLU A 90 3.34 -21.10 12.74
CA GLU A 90 3.08 -21.61 11.38
C GLU A 90 1.70 -21.19 10.88
N GLN A 91 0.67 -21.26 11.73
CA GLN A 91 -0.67 -20.81 11.39
C GLN A 91 -0.73 -19.30 11.17
N ARG A 92 0.03 -18.52 11.96
CA ARG A 92 0.15 -17.07 11.74
C ARG A 92 0.78 -16.74 10.39
N ILE A 93 1.79 -17.52 9.98
CA ILE A 93 2.37 -17.40 8.64
C ILE A 93 1.34 -17.79 7.57
N ALA A 94 0.58 -18.87 7.78
CA ALA A 94 -0.46 -19.30 6.84
C ALA A 94 -1.56 -18.24 6.65
N GLN A 95 -1.89 -17.46 7.69
CA GLN A 95 -2.83 -16.34 7.60
C GLN A 95 -2.36 -15.21 6.66
N LEU A 96 -1.07 -15.15 6.31
CA LEU A 96 -0.52 -14.19 5.34
C LEU A 96 -0.63 -14.68 3.88
N ILE A 97 -1.12 -15.90 3.66
CA ILE A 97 -1.14 -16.55 2.35
C ILE A 97 -2.56 -16.57 1.79
N MET A 98 -2.70 -16.18 0.51
CA MET A 98 -3.91 -16.35 -0.28
C MET A 98 -3.69 -17.39 -1.38
N ILE A 99 -4.54 -18.41 -1.41
CA ILE A 99 -4.42 -19.51 -2.38
C ILE A 99 -5.25 -19.21 -3.64
N PRO A 100 -4.69 -19.37 -4.86
CA PRO A 100 -5.46 -19.18 -6.08
C PRO A 100 -6.45 -20.33 -6.31
N ALA A 101 -7.70 -20.01 -6.59
CA ALA A 101 -8.78 -20.95 -6.87
C ALA A 101 -9.45 -20.70 -8.24
N TYR A 102 -9.95 -21.79 -8.83
CA TYR A 102 -10.55 -21.80 -10.16
C TYR A 102 -11.80 -22.68 -10.11
N SER A 103 -12.98 -22.08 -10.26
CA SER A 103 -14.25 -22.81 -10.12
C SER A 103 -14.66 -23.57 -11.39
N ASN A 104 -13.88 -23.48 -12.47
CA ASN A 104 -13.99 -24.30 -13.66
C ASN A 104 -13.09 -25.54 -13.65
N LYS A 105 -12.29 -25.75 -12.59
CA LYS A 105 -11.43 -26.93 -12.47
C LYS A 105 -12.14 -28.10 -11.78
N ASP A 106 -11.53 -29.26 -11.92
CA ASP A 106 -12.06 -30.54 -11.45
C ASP A 106 -11.94 -30.72 -9.93
N LYS A 107 -12.41 -31.88 -9.46
CA LYS A 107 -12.40 -32.23 -8.04
C LYS A 107 -10.98 -32.34 -7.46
N VAL A 108 -9.98 -32.74 -8.24
CA VAL A 108 -8.59 -32.83 -7.76
C VAL A 108 -8.08 -31.45 -7.35
N HIS A 109 -8.38 -30.42 -8.16
CA HIS A 109 -8.06 -29.03 -7.83
C HIS A 109 -8.78 -28.57 -6.54
N VAL A 110 -10.07 -28.86 -6.42
CA VAL A 110 -10.87 -28.47 -5.24
C VAL A 110 -10.35 -29.13 -3.97
N ASP A 111 -10.08 -30.44 -4.01
CA ASP A 111 -9.60 -31.22 -2.86
C ASP A 111 -8.19 -30.78 -2.44
N SER A 112 -7.34 -30.40 -3.40
CA SER A 112 -6.02 -29.84 -3.09
C SER A 112 -6.12 -28.55 -2.27
N ILE A 113 -7.02 -27.63 -2.64
CA ILE A 113 -7.23 -26.39 -1.90
C ILE A 113 -7.88 -26.66 -0.54
N ALA A 114 -8.89 -27.54 -0.49
CA ALA A 114 -9.52 -27.95 0.76
C ALA A 114 -8.49 -28.49 1.77
N GLY A 115 -7.55 -29.33 1.31
CA GLY A 115 -6.47 -29.84 2.14
C GLY A 115 -5.53 -28.74 2.64
N LEU A 116 -5.24 -27.71 1.85
CA LEU A 116 -4.44 -26.56 2.31
C LEU A 116 -5.17 -25.75 3.37
N VAL A 117 -6.48 -25.52 3.18
CA VAL A 117 -7.33 -24.81 4.15
C VAL A 117 -7.39 -25.55 5.47
N GLU A 118 -7.72 -26.84 5.44
CA GLU A 118 -7.88 -27.65 6.65
C GLU A 118 -6.55 -27.87 7.39
N LYS A 119 -5.48 -28.19 6.65
CA LYS A 119 -4.18 -28.53 7.25
C LYS A 119 -3.46 -27.32 7.81
N TYR A 120 -3.41 -26.21 7.06
CA TYR A 120 -2.59 -25.05 7.42
C TYR A 120 -3.40 -23.89 8.00
N GLY A 121 -4.71 -23.81 7.72
CA GLY A 121 -5.51 -22.64 8.07
C GLY A 121 -5.02 -21.40 7.34
N VAL A 122 -5.03 -21.43 6.00
CA VAL A 122 -4.62 -20.27 5.18
C VAL A 122 -5.52 -19.05 5.43
N GLY A 123 -5.00 -17.85 5.22
CA GLY A 123 -5.74 -16.60 5.50
C GLY A 123 -6.81 -16.28 4.46
N GLY A 124 -6.62 -16.72 3.22
CA GLY A 124 -7.59 -16.43 2.18
C GLY A 124 -7.46 -17.23 0.90
N ILE A 125 -8.41 -16.97 0.00
CA ILE A 125 -8.52 -17.59 -1.31
C ILE A 125 -8.86 -16.49 -2.31
N ILE A 126 -8.15 -16.47 -3.44
CA ILE A 126 -8.42 -15.56 -4.57
C ILE A 126 -8.92 -16.34 -5.78
N PHE A 127 -10.08 -15.97 -6.32
CA PHE A 127 -10.70 -16.62 -7.47
C PHE A 127 -10.36 -15.94 -8.80
N PHE A 128 -10.03 -16.74 -9.83
CA PHE A 128 -9.62 -16.24 -11.15
C PHE A 128 -10.57 -16.56 -12.31
N GLN A 129 -11.00 -17.81 -12.46
CA GLN A 129 -11.84 -18.21 -13.59
C GLN A 129 -12.88 -19.24 -13.15
N GLY A 130 -14.08 -19.11 -13.72
CA GLY A 130 -15.12 -20.12 -13.64
C GLY A 130 -16.51 -19.51 -13.49
N GLY A 131 -17.40 -20.20 -12.78
CA GLY A 131 -18.81 -19.84 -12.71
C GLY A 131 -19.25 -19.47 -11.29
N PRO A 132 -20.19 -18.52 -11.14
CA PRO A 132 -20.57 -17.97 -9.84
C PRO A 132 -21.20 -19.02 -8.91
N VAL A 133 -22.02 -19.93 -9.46
CA VAL A 133 -22.65 -21.01 -8.67
C VAL A 133 -21.61 -22.00 -8.16
N ARG A 134 -20.73 -22.50 -9.05
CA ARG A 134 -19.65 -23.43 -8.66
C ARG A 134 -18.73 -22.79 -7.62
N GLN A 135 -18.38 -21.52 -7.80
CA GLN A 135 -17.58 -20.77 -6.84
C GLN A 135 -18.28 -20.68 -5.47
N ALA A 136 -19.56 -20.33 -5.41
CA ALA A 136 -20.29 -20.24 -4.15
C ALA A 136 -20.29 -21.58 -3.39
N HIS A 137 -20.45 -22.71 -4.09
CA HIS A 137 -20.34 -24.03 -3.48
C HIS A 137 -18.93 -24.31 -2.93
N MET A 138 -17.88 -23.97 -3.69
CA MET A 138 -16.49 -24.11 -3.22
C MET A 138 -16.22 -23.24 -1.99
N ILE A 139 -16.68 -21.98 -1.99
CA ILE A 139 -16.53 -21.08 -0.85
C ILE A 139 -17.20 -21.67 0.39
N ASN A 140 -18.43 -22.16 0.27
CA ASN A 140 -19.14 -22.77 1.39
C ASN A 140 -18.36 -23.98 1.94
N GLN A 141 -17.83 -24.83 1.07
CA GLN A 141 -16.99 -25.97 1.47
C GLN A 141 -15.73 -25.50 2.22
N PHE A 142 -14.98 -24.54 1.67
CA PHE A 142 -13.74 -24.07 2.27
C PHE A 142 -13.97 -23.33 3.59
N GLN A 143 -15.04 -22.54 3.70
CA GLN A 143 -15.39 -21.87 4.95
C GLN A 143 -15.78 -22.86 6.05
N GLN A 144 -16.43 -23.98 5.72
CA GLN A 144 -16.74 -25.04 6.69
C GLN A 144 -15.49 -25.74 7.24
N LEU A 145 -14.42 -25.84 6.44
CA LEU A 145 -13.15 -26.44 6.84
C LEU A 145 -12.25 -25.47 7.63
N SER A 146 -12.47 -24.17 7.47
CA SER A 146 -11.60 -23.15 8.06
C SER A 146 -12.00 -22.82 9.50
N LYS A 147 -11.01 -22.77 10.39
CA LYS A 147 -11.20 -22.36 11.80
C LYS A 147 -11.31 -20.85 11.95
N VAL A 148 -10.53 -20.11 11.17
CA VAL A 148 -10.60 -18.64 11.05
C VAL A 148 -11.30 -18.34 9.73
N PRO A 149 -12.34 -17.50 9.69
CA PRO A 149 -13.05 -17.21 8.45
C PRO A 149 -12.10 -16.74 7.34
N LEU A 150 -12.16 -17.39 6.18
CA LEU A 150 -11.29 -17.08 5.05
C LEU A 150 -11.64 -15.72 4.45
N MET A 151 -10.63 -14.93 4.11
CA MET A 151 -10.81 -13.82 3.17
C MET A 151 -11.00 -14.39 1.77
N VAL A 152 -12.18 -14.20 1.20
CA VAL A 152 -12.49 -14.63 -0.16
C VAL A 152 -12.43 -13.43 -1.08
N SER A 153 -11.56 -13.50 -2.10
CA SER A 153 -11.33 -12.37 -3.00
C SER A 153 -11.41 -12.71 -4.49
N LEU A 154 -11.54 -11.65 -5.29
CA LEU A 154 -11.34 -11.67 -6.74
C LEU A 154 -10.99 -10.25 -7.23
N ASP A 155 -10.53 -10.15 -8.48
CA ASP A 155 -10.45 -8.87 -9.20
C ASP A 155 -11.74 -8.63 -9.98
N GLY A 156 -12.53 -7.63 -9.59
CA GLY A 156 -13.85 -7.35 -10.15
C GLY A 156 -13.97 -5.91 -10.63
N GLU A 157 -13.01 -5.47 -11.44
CA GLU A 157 -12.88 -4.06 -11.87
C GLU A 157 -14.09 -3.58 -12.67
N TRP A 158 -14.54 -4.36 -13.66
CA TRP A 158 -15.77 -4.09 -14.43
C TRP A 158 -16.90 -5.06 -14.03
N GLY A 159 -16.96 -5.33 -12.72
CA GLY A 159 -17.84 -6.31 -12.09
C GLY A 159 -17.29 -7.74 -12.10
N LEU A 160 -18.08 -8.65 -11.53
CA LEU A 160 -17.69 -10.05 -11.34
C LEU A 160 -17.35 -10.75 -12.67
N LYS A 161 -17.86 -10.24 -13.81
CA LYS A 161 -17.61 -10.78 -15.15
C LYS A 161 -16.15 -10.79 -15.55
N MET A 162 -15.30 -10.01 -14.89
CA MET A 162 -13.85 -10.08 -15.06
C MET A 162 -13.30 -11.49 -14.78
N ARG A 163 -13.88 -12.21 -13.82
CA ARG A 163 -13.42 -13.54 -13.38
C ARG A 163 -14.48 -14.62 -13.53
N LEU A 164 -15.76 -14.25 -13.46
CA LEU A 164 -16.88 -15.20 -13.43
C LEU A 164 -17.71 -15.14 -14.69
N ASP A 165 -17.92 -16.30 -15.31
CA ASP A 165 -18.90 -16.50 -16.36
C ASP A 165 -20.31 -16.09 -15.89
N SER A 166 -21.22 -15.89 -16.84
CA SER A 166 -22.66 -15.73 -16.54
C SER A 166 -23.05 -14.62 -15.54
N THR A 167 -22.18 -13.62 -15.32
CA THR A 167 -22.45 -12.45 -14.49
C THR A 167 -22.52 -11.17 -15.33
N VAL A 168 -23.02 -10.09 -14.73
CA VAL A 168 -23.18 -8.79 -15.40
C VAL A 168 -21.81 -8.20 -15.74
N ARG A 169 -21.68 -7.71 -16.97
CA ARG A 169 -20.51 -6.98 -17.44
C ARG A 169 -20.79 -5.48 -17.40
N TYR A 170 -19.93 -4.73 -16.73
CA TYR A 170 -19.96 -3.27 -16.76
C TYR A 170 -18.95 -2.72 -17.79
N PRO A 171 -19.07 -1.43 -18.17
CA PRO A 171 -18.05 -0.76 -18.97
C PRO A 171 -16.68 -0.77 -18.30
N TYR A 172 -15.62 -0.61 -19.10
CA TYR A 172 -14.27 -0.42 -18.57
C TYR A 172 -14.13 0.96 -17.91
N GLN A 173 -13.18 1.09 -16.98
CA GLN A 173 -13.00 2.34 -16.21
C GLN A 173 -12.74 3.55 -17.10
N MET A 174 -11.99 3.40 -18.19
CA MET A 174 -11.73 4.50 -19.13
C MET A 174 -13.00 5.03 -19.79
N ALA A 175 -14.01 4.19 -20.00
CA ALA A 175 -15.31 4.64 -20.49
C ALA A 175 -16.10 5.36 -19.38
N LEU A 176 -15.93 4.92 -18.12
CA LEU A 176 -16.61 5.50 -16.97
C LEU A 176 -16.02 6.85 -16.55
N GLY A 177 -14.71 7.07 -16.72
CA GLY A 177 -14.09 8.36 -16.45
C GLY A 177 -14.46 9.47 -17.43
N GLY A 178 -15.11 9.13 -18.56
CA GLY A 178 -15.73 10.11 -19.46
C GLY A 178 -17.14 10.55 -19.03
N LEU A 179 -17.69 9.99 -17.95
CA LEU A 179 -19.00 10.38 -17.44
C LEU A 179 -18.92 11.68 -16.63
N ASN A 180 -19.92 12.54 -16.78
CA ASN A 180 -20.06 13.75 -15.96
C ASN A 180 -20.82 13.51 -14.64
N ASP A 181 -21.37 12.31 -14.45
CA ASP A 181 -22.23 11.95 -13.32
C ASP A 181 -21.61 10.81 -12.51
N GLU A 182 -20.96 11.19 -11.41
CA GLU A 182 -20.30 10.26 -10.48
C GLU A 182 -21.29 9.33 -9.75
N SER A 183 -22.58 9.68 -9.70
CA SER A 183 -23.59 8.84 -9.05
C SER A 183 -23.74 7.47 -9.74
N LEU A 184 -23.58 7.43 -11.07
CA LEU A 184 -23.60 6.20 -11.85
C LEU A 184 -22.42 5.27 -11.50
N ILE A 185 -21.25 5.85 -11.17
CA ILE A 185 -20.07 5.09 -10.76
C ILE A 185 -20.30 4.51 -9.35
N TYR A 186 -20.87 5.32 -8.44
CA TYR A 186 -21.24 4.86 -7.11
C TYR A 186 -22.26 3.70 -7.17
N ASP A 187 -23.32 3.84 -7.97
CA ASP A 187 -24.36 2.83 -8.14
C ASP A 187 -23.80 1.53 -8.74
N MET A 188 -22.89 1.64 -9.71
CA MET A 188 -22.16 0.48 -10.22
C MET A 188 -21.38 -0.21 -9.09
N GLY A 189 -20.61 0.53 -8.31
CA GLY A 189 -19.83 -0.01 -7.20
C GLY A 189 -20.71 -0.70 -6.15
N ALA A 190 -21.84 -0.09 -5.80
CA ALA A 190 -22.82 -0.65 -4.87
C ALA A 190 -23.42 -1.97 -5.40
N GLU A 191 -23.76 -2.02 -6.69
CA GLU A 191 -24.31 -3.23 -7.31
C GLU A 191 -23.26 -4.35 -7.43
N VAL A 192 -22.01 -4.01 -7.77
CA VAL A 192 -20.90 -4.98 -7.77
C VAL A 192 -20.67 -5.53 -6.36
N ALA A 193 -20.69 -4.68 -5.33
CA ALA A 193 -20.56 -5.12 -3.93
C ALA A 193 -21.73 -6.02 -3.50
N ARG A 194 -22.97 -5.71 -3.91
CA ARG A 194 -24.15 -6.54 -3.65
C ARG A 194 -24.00 -7.93 -4.29
N GLN A 195 -23.55 -8.00 -5.54
CA GLN A 195 -23.29 -9.27 -6.24
C GLN A 195 -22.15 -10.05 -5.60
N ALA A 196 -21.04 -9.39 -5.24
CA ALA A 196 -19.90 -9.98 -4.54
C ALA A 196 -20.34 -10.63 -3.22
N LYS A 197 -21.07 -9.87 -2.38
CA LYS A 197 -21.60 -10.37 -1.11
C LYS A 197 -22.48 -11.61 -1.29
N ARG A 198 -23.36 -11.60 -2.29
CA ARG A 198 -24.23 -12.75 -2.60
C ARG A 198 -23.44 -13.98 -3.05
N ALA A 199 -22.33 -13.79 -3.74
CA ALA A 199 -21.45 -14.86 -4.20
C ALA A 199 -20.39 -15.27 -3.16
N GLY A 200 -20.47 -14.76 -1.93
CA GLY A 200 -19.55 -15.12 -0.83
C GLY A 200 -18.18 -14.46 -0.90
N ILE A 201 -18.01 -13.42 -1.71
CA ILE A 201 -16.76 -12.65 -1.81
C ILE A 201 -16.77 -11.55 -0.75
N THR A 202 -15.69 -11.47 0.03
CA THR A 202 -15.51 -10.48 1.10
C THR A 202 -14.57 -9.35 0.71
N VAL A 203 -13.69 -9.58 -0.27
CA VAL A 203 -12.73 -8.58 -0.76
C VAL A 203 -12.77 -8.52 -2.29
N ASN A 204 -13.03 -7.34 -2.84
CA ASN A 204 -12.85 -7.08 -4.27
C ASN A 204 -11.57 -6.25 -4.45
N PHE A 205 -10.61 -6.70 -5.22
CA PHE A 205 -9.39 -5.94 -5.55
C PHE A 205 -9.68 -4.92 -6.66
N ALA A 206 -10.56 -3.98 -6.34
CA ALA A 206 -10.97 -2.86 -7.16
C ALA A 206 -11.39 -1.72 -6.21
N PRO A 207 -11.37 -0.45 -6.64
CA PRO A 207 -11.09 0.04 -8.00
C PRO A 207 -9.59 0.11 -8.32
N VAL A 208 -9.28 0.24 -9.61
CA VAL A 208 -7.96 0.70 -10.07
C VAL A 208 -7.93 2.22 -9.97
N VAL A 209 -6.97 2.75 -9.22
CA VAL A 209 -6.77 4.20 -9.01
C VAL A 209 -5.47 4.70 -9.65
N ASP A 210 -4.89 3.90 -10.54
CA ASP A 210 -3.72 4.29 -11.33
C ASP A 210 -4.12 5.37 -12.33
N VAL A 211 -3.26 6.39 -12.50
CA VAL A 211 -3.44 7.45 -13.50
C VAL A 211 -2.71 7.04 -14.78
N ASN A 212 -3.43 6.90 -15.89
CA ASN A 212 -2.87 6.43 -17.16
C ASN A 212 -2.21 7.57 -17.98
N ASN A 213 -1.22 8.25 -17.39
CA ASN A 213 -0.50 9.37 -18.02
C ASN A 213 0.57 8.96 -19.06
N ASN A 214 0.74 7.66 -19.31
CA ASN A 214 1.60 7.12 -20.36
C ASN A 214 0.75 6.26 -21.30
N ALA A 215 0.45 6.78 -22.48
CA ALA A 215 -0.35 6.11 -23.50
C ALA A 215 0.22 4.74 -23.93
N ASN A 216 1.53 4.52 -23.77
CA ASN A 216 2.19 3.25 -24.10
C ASN A 216 2.19 2.23 -22.95
N ASN A 217 1.47 2.50 -21.83
CA ASN A 217 1.40 1.56 -20.72
C ASN A 217 0.55 0.33 -21.09
N PRO A 218 1.13 -0.88 -21.20
CA PRO A 218 0.41 -2.06 -21.66
C PRO A 218 -0.41 -2.74 -20.55
N VAL A 219 -0.27 -2.32 -19.29
CA VAL A 219 -0.84 -3.00 -18.11
C VAL A 219 -2.08 -2.29 -17.57
N ILE A 220 -2.08 -0.95 -17.58
CA ILE A 220 -3.19 -0.13 -17.05
C ILE A 220 -4.18 0.19 -18.16
N GLY A 221 -3.82 1.09 -19.09
CA GLY A 221 -4.67 1.42 -20.24
C GLY A 221 -6.12 1.67 -19.85
N PHE A 222 -7.05 0.90 -20.43
CA PHE A 222 -8.49 1.01 -20.19
C PHE A 222 -8.95 0.69 -18.76
N ARG A 223 -8.07 0.15 -17.91
CA ARG A 223 -8.35 -0.16 -16.50
C ARG A 223 -8.30 1.08 -15.61
N SER A 224 -7.66 2.16 -16.05
CA SER A 224 -7.72 3.46 -15.37
C SER A 224 -8.97 4.23 -15.78
N PHE A 225 -9.47 5.09 -14.90
CA PHE A 225 -10.51 6.06 -15.21
C PHE A 225 -10.03 7.16 -16.16
N GLY A 226 -8.73 7.49 -16.18
CA GLY A 226 -8.24 8.56 -17.03
C GLY A 226 -6.76 8.88 -16.87
N GLU A 227 -6.36 9.99 -17.47
CA GLU A 227 -4.98 10.48 -17.49
C GLU A 227 -4.70 11.57 -16.46
N GLU A 228 -5.73 12.05 -15.75
CA GLU A 228 -5.64 13.08 -14.74
C GLU A 228 -5.98 12.57 -13.33
N LYS A 229 -5.31 13.11 -12.32
CA LYS A 229 -5.52 12.76 -10.90
C LYS A 229 -6.91 13.15 -10.38
N LYS A 230 -7.54 14.17 -10.97
CA LYS A 230 -8.80 14.75 -10.48
C LYS A 230 -10.04 14.05 -11.05
N MET A 231 -9.85 13.15 -12.01
CA MET A 231 -10.89 12.27 -12.55
C MET A 231 -11.10 11.07 -11.63
#